data_AF-A0A9D5PCD9-F1
#
_entry.id   AF-A0A9D5PCD9-F1
#
_cell.length_a   1.000
_cell.length_b   1.000
_cell.length_c   1.000
_cell.angle_alpha   90.00
_cell.angle_beta   90.00
_cell.angle_gamma   90.00
#
_symmetry.space_group_name_H-M   'P 1'
#
loop_
_entity.id
_entity.type
_entity.pdbx_description
1 polymer ?
#
loop_
_entity_poly.entity_id
_entity_poly.type
_entity_poly.pdbx_seq_one_letter_code
_entity_poly.pdbx_strand_id
1 'polypeptide(L)'
;MKKILMFIAMVMTSITMMAQSQFYVIMKDGSGASYPENIVDSLTFDSLNGAKIYGFNDLVKSIAQLRKEVDSLKRIMSILAVDTSSYIHEYVDLGLPSGTLWATCNLGAKKPSDYGYYIYWGETDQRSNYSLSGSQIYDKDIPTMRSENIIDQYFNLTSRYDAATVLWGDDWRMPTSDEINELLRYCTYQWTEVNGSNGIKFTSSKNGHQIFLPCAGMKRDNEDVMVGTKGYYIGATANGDNTACGIYLAQDDVRSSSTLINRGRTIRAVRKRADDRPFVDPNDTTINGHAYIDLGLPSGTLWATHNMGADSVEVGDRYQWGNPSTHIYFDYENGWKGATLDHLIQYNVTDTIGNLMPSHDAASDNWGGQWRMPTHEECLELLSNCTKEKKTIKGIDGWLLTGPNGKTLFFPITDEQFEFSSCWTSSISPNPNDDDMACMLNIYDTSIIYPLDWADYTYQRDKTLPIRPVVNR
;
A
#
# COMPACT_ATOMS: atom_id res chain seq x y z
N MET A 1 -12.53 26.35 49.28
CA MET A 1 -12.81 26.49 47.83
C MET A 1 -11.60 27.09 47.15
N LYS A 2 -10.85 26.31 46.36
CA LYS A 2 -9.74 26.83 45.55
C LYS A 2 -10.17 26.80 44.09
N LYS A 3 -10.12 27.94 43.41
CA LYS A 3 -10.29 28.05 41.94
C LYS A 3 -8.89 27.93 41.31
N ILE A 4 -8.75 27.13 40.26
CA ILE A 4 -7.48 26.89 39.56
C ILE A 4 -7.60 27.51 38.16
N LEU A 5 -6.61 28.31 37.76
CA LEU A 5 -6.51 28.93 36.43
C LEU A 5 -5.52 28.10 35.60
N MET A 6 -5.95 27.57 34.45
CA MET A 6 -5.10 26.80 33.52
C MET A 6 -5.03 27.45 32.14
N PHE A 7 -3.88 27.30 31.50
CA PHE A 7 -3.61 27.66 30.11
C PHE A 7 -3.10 26.39 29.42
N ILE A 8 -3.67 25.96 28.29
CA ILE A 8 -3.03 25.01 27.33
C ILE A 8 -3.81 24.97 26.01
N ALA A 9 -3.04 24.82 24.92
CA ALA A 9 -3.49 24.51 23.56
C ALA A 9 -4.01 23.06 23.47
N MET A 10 -5.20 22.86 22.89
CA MET A 10 -5.81 21.53 22.78
C MET A 10 -5.78 21.02 21.34
N VAL A 11 -4.97 19.98 21.10
CA VAL A 11 -5.30 18.85 20.22
C VAL A 11 -5.10 17.63 21.09
N MET A 12 -6.17 16.89 21.42
CA MET A 12 -6.13 15.43 21.68
C MET A 12 -7.55 14.87 21.85
N THR A 13 -7.94 14.11 20.83
CA THR A 13 -8.57 12.78 20.87
C THR A 13 -9.68 12.48 21.90
N SER A 14 -10.92 12.50 21.40
CA SER A 14 -12.11 11.96 22.05
C SER A 14 -12.25 10.44 21.84
N ILE A 15 -11.29 9.64 22.34
CA ILE A 15 -11.44 8.20 22.54
C ILE A 15 -10.67 7.86 23.84
N THR A 16 -11.32 7.13 24.76
CA THR A 16 -10.88 6.74 26.13
C THR A 16 -11.13 7.75 27.28
N MET A 17 -12.38 8.14 27.51
CA MET A 17 -12.84 8.71 28.80
C MET A 17 -13.39 7.63 29.78
N MET A 18 -12.80 6.44 29.78
CA MET A 18 -13.14 5.40 30.76
C MET A 18 -11.85 4.84 31.36
N ALA A 19 -11.24 5.57 32.31
CA ALA A 19 -10.36 5.08 33.38
C ALA A 19 -9.36 6.14 33.92
N GLN A 20 -9.79 7.38 34.23
CA GLN A 20 -8.95 8.28 35.04
C GLN A 20 -9.68 8.69 36.32
N SER A 21 -9.02 8.49 37.47
CA SER A 21 -9.52 8.82 38.82
C SER A 21 -8.94 10.13 39.39
N GLN A 22 -8.06 10.79 38.62
CA GLN A 22 -7.44 12.07 38.97
C GLN A 22 -7.32 12.99 37.76
N PHE A 23 -7.42 14.29 38.01
CA PHE A 23 -7.09 15.36 37.07
C PHE A 23 -5.66 15.83 37.29
N TYR A 24 -4.88 15.94 36.22
CA TYR A 24 -3.51 16.47 36.26
C TYR A 24 -3.47 17.88 35.65
N VAL A 25 -2.89 18.81 36.39
CA VAL A 25 -2.64 20.19 35.97
C VAL A 25 -1.13 20.34 35.80
N ILE A 26 -0.67 20.58 34.58
CA ILE A 26 0.74 20.79 34.27
C ILE A 26 0.91 22.21 33.75
N MET A 27 1.81 22.97 34.38
CA MET A 27 2.14 24.34 34.02
C MET A 27 3.28 24.37 33.00
N LYS A 28 3.42 25.49 32.29
CA LYS A 28 4.41 25.66 31.20
C LYS A 28 5.87 25.57 31.68
N ASP A 29 6.13 25.79 32.96
CA ASP A 29 7.44 25.65 33.59
C ASP A 29 7.76 24.20 34.03
N GLY A 30 6.88 23.25 33.72
CA GLY A 30 7.03 21.84 34.08
C GLY A 30 6.54 21.50 35.49
N SER A 31 6.08 22.48 36.27
CA SER A 31 5.47 22.22 37.58
C SER A 31 4.07 21.62 37.42
N GLY A 32 3.69 20.70 38.32
CA GLY A 32 2.41 19.99 38.21
C GLY A 32 1.71 19.77 39.55
N ALA A 33 0.40 19.61 39.50
CA ALA A 33 -0.45 19.20 40.62
C ALA A 33 -1.51 18.21 40.14
N SER A 34 -1.87 17.24 40.99
CA SER A 34 -3.00 16.34 40.72
C SER A 34 -4.12 16.52 41.73
N TYR A 35 -5.35 16.30 41.26
CA TYR A 35 -6.57 16.45 42.05
C TYR A 35 -7.47 15.23 41.83
N PRO A 36 -7.87 14.50 42.89
CA PRO A 36 -8.87 13.46 42.79
C PRO A 36 -10.19 13.98 42.21
N GLU A 37 -10.85 13.17 41.37
CA GLU A 37 -12.10 13.57 40.68
C GLU A 37 -13.20 13.99 41.67
N ASN A 38 -13.29 13.31 42.81
CA ASN A 38 -14.33 13.51 43.82
C ASN A 38 -14.21 14.83 44.62
N ILE A 39 -13.15 15.62 44.44
CA ILE A 39 -12.98 16.92 45.11
C ILE A 39 -13.06 18.12 44.16
N VAL A 40 -13.27 17.90 42.85
CA VAL A 40 -13.32 18.96 41.84
C VAL A 40 -14.77 19.20 41.42
N ASP A 41 -15.37 20.29 41.91
CA ASP A 41 -16.76 20.62 41.60
C ASP A 41 -16.94 21.23 40.19
N SER A 42 -15.93 21.94 39.67
CA SER A 42 -16.00 22.59 38.34
C SER A 42 -14.61 23.02 37.83
N LEU A 43 -14.39 22.92 36.51
CA LEU A 43 -13.29 23.61 35.81
C LEU A 43 -13.79 24.89 35.14
N THR A 44 -13.07 26.00 35.32
CA THR A 44 -13.38 27.30 34.70
C THR A 44 -12.15 27.88 34.00
N PHE A 45 -12.32 28.42 32.80
CA PHE A 45 -11.27 29.08 32.02
C PHE A 45 -11.58 30.58 31.94
N ASP A 46 -10.58 31.43 32.18
CA ASP A 46 -10.72 32.88 32.00
C ASP A 46 -9.58 33.39 31.11
N SER A 47 -9.90 34.25 30.15
CA SER A 47 -8.91 34.81 29.21
C SER A 47 -8.46 36.18 29.69
N LEU A 48 -7.15 36.37 29.90
CA LEU A 48 -6.57 37.70 29.82
C LEU A 48 -6.69 38.15 28.34
N ASN A 49 -7.51 39.18 28.09
CA ASN A 49 -7.68 39.91 26.82
C ASN A 49 -8.79 39.47 25.85
N GLY A 50 -10.02 39.31 26.34
CA GLY A 50 -11.22 39.70 25.57
C GLY A 50 -11.54 38.93 24.28
N ALA A 51 -11.04 37.71 24.09
CA ALA A 51 -11.49 36.85 23.00
C ALA A 51 -12.86 36.20 23.34
N LYS A 52 -13.78 36.14 22.37
CA LYS A 52 -15.08 35.49 22.52
C LYS A 52 -14.90 34.00 22.88
N ILE A 53 -15.36 33.62 24.06
CA ILE A 53 -15.43 32.22 24.50
C ILE A 53 -16.74 31.63 23.94
N TYR A 54 -16.65 30.61 23.09
CA TYR A 54 -17.79 29.73 22.84
C TYR A 54 -17.98 28.87 24.09
N GLY A 55 -19.05 29.10 24.86
CA GLY A 55 -19.31 28.30 26.05
C GLY A 55 -19.53 26.83 25.70
N PHE A 56 -19.31 25.92 26.66
CA PHE A 56 -19.59 24.47 26.50
C PHE A 56 -20.97 24.22 25.86
N ASN A 57 -21.98 25.03 26.21
CA ASN A 57 -23.31 24.95 25.64
C ASN A 57 -23.40 25.33 24.15
N ASP A 58 -22.55 26.23 23.66
CA ASP A 58 -22.51 26.61 22.24
C ASP A 58 -21.72 25.57 21.42
N LEU A 59 -20.71 24.96 22.01
CA LEU A 59 -20.01 23.80 21.43
C LEU A 59 -20.96 22.59 21.33
N VAL A 60 -21.71 22.29 22.38
CA VAL A 60 -22.73 21.22 22.39
C VAL A 60 -23.83 21.48 21.36
N LYS A 61 -24.30 22.72 21.21
CA LYS A 61 -25.25 23.10 20.15
C LYS A 61 -24.66 22.90 18.75
N SER A 62 -23.39 23.27 18.56
CA SER A 62 -22.69 23.11 17.28
C SER A 62 -22.48 21.63 16.95
N ILE A 63 -22.13 20.80 17.92
CA ILE A 63 -22.01 19.35 17.77
C ILE A 63 -23.38 18.71 17.49
N ALA A 64 -24.44 19.16 18.17
CA ALA A 64 -25.79 18.65 17.92
C ALA A 64 -26.29 19.04 16.52
N GLN A 65 -25.94 20.24 16.04
CA GLN A 65 -26.25 20.69 14.69
C GLN A 65 -25.47 19.87 13.64
N LEU A 66 -24.17 19.69 13.84
CA LEU A 66 -23.32 18.84 12.99
C LEU A 66 -23.82 17.39 12.97
N ARG A 67 -24.26 16.83 14.09
CA ARG A 67 -24.87 15.49 14.13
C ARG A 67 -26.14 15.41 13.30
N LYS A 68 -27.02 16.42 13.37
CA LYS A 68 -28.24 16.47 12.55
C LYS A 68 -27.94 16.60 11.05
N GLU A 69 -26.91 17.37 10.70
CA GLU A 69 -26.44 17.49 9.32
C GLU A 69 -25.83 16.17 8.83
N VAL A 70 -25.03 15.49 9.65
CA VAL A 70 -24.49 14.15 9.36
C VAL A 70 -25.61 13.12 9.22
N ASP A 71 -26.62 13.12 10.09
CA ASP A 71 -27.76 12.19 9.98
C ASP A 71 -28.63 12.50 8.76
N SER A 72 -28.77 13.77 8.39
CA SER A 72 -29.44 14.18 7.16
C SER A 72 -28.64 13.75 5.93
N LEU A 73 -27.31 13.88 5.96
CA LEU A 73 -26.42 13.38 4.91
C LEU A 73 -26.46 11.86 4.80
N LYS A 74 -26.47 11.12 5.92
CA LYS A 74 -26.65 9.65 5.92
C LYS A 74 -28.01 9.26 5.35
N ARG A 75 -29.06 10.02 5.65
CA ARG A 75 -30.39 9.78 5.10
C ARG A 75 -30.46 10.09 3.62
N ILE A 76 -29.84 11.19 3.15
CA ILE A 76 -29.66 11.51 1.73
C ILE A 76 -28.85 10.41 1.04
N MET A 77 -27.74 9.94 1.63
CA MET A 77 -26.97 8.81 1.12
C MET A 77 -27.81 7.53 1.07
N SER A 78 -28.68 7.26 2.04
CA SER A 78 -29.58 6.10 1.99
C SER A 78 -30.70 6.22 0.95
N ILE A 79 -31.13 7.45 0.63
CA ILE A 79 -32.11 7.74 -0.43
C ILE A 79 -31.42 7.64 -1.80
N LEU A 80 -30.17 8.07 -1.92
CA LEU A 80 -29.32 7.89 -3.11
C LEU A 80 -28.88 6.42 -3.28
N ALA A 81 -28.84 5.64 -2.20
CA ALA A 81 -28.54 4.19 -2.25
C ALA A 81 -29.66 3.35 -2.90
N VAL A 82 -30.77 3.95 -3.32
CA VAL A 82 -31.85 3.25 -4.05
C VAL A 82 -31.48 2.96 -5.51
N ASP A 83 -30.29 3.37 -6.00
CA ASP A 83 -29.81 2.99 -7.35
C ASP A 83 -28.32 2.57 -7.40
N THR A 84 -27.79 1.94 -6.34
CA THR A 84 -26.43 1.36 -6.38
C THR A 84 -26.39 -0.12 -6.77
N SER A 85 -27.55 -0.78 -6.90
CA SER A 85 -27.62 -2.17 -7.39
C SER A 85 -27.33 -2.30 -8.90
N SER A 86 -27.30 -1.19 -9.64
CA SER A 86 -27.07 -1.16 -11.09
C SER A 86 -25.59 -0.99 -11.50
N TYR A 87 -24.67 -0.80 -10.54
CA TYR A 87 -23.24 -0.53 -10.80
C TYR A 87 -22.25 -1.46 -10.10
N ILE A 88 -22.69 -2.58 -9.51
CA ILE A 88 -21.73 -3.57 -8.99
C ILE A 88 -21.20 -4.39 -10.16
N HIS A 89 -19.97 -4.10 -10.58
CA HIS A 89 -19.23 -4.94 -11.51
C HIS A 89 -18.74 -6.21 -10.80
N GLU A 90 -19.14 -7.38 -11.29
CA GLU A 90 -18.71 -8.66 -10.73
C GLU A 90 -17.26 -9.01 -11.13
N TYR A 91 -16.59 -9.73 -10.26
CA TYR A 91 -15.22 -10.22 -10.47
C TYR A 91 -15.09 -11.71 -10.17
N VAL A 92 -14.02 -12.32 -10.68
CA VAL A 92 -13.56 -13.66 -10.33
C VAL A 92 -12.17 -13.53 -9.72
N ASP A 93 -12.04 -14.07 -8.51
CA ASP A 93 -10.74 -14.32 -7.90
C ASP A 93 -10.15 -15.60 -8.48
N LEU A 94 -9.24 -15.45 -9.44
CA LEU A 94 -8.52 -16.57 -10.04
C LEU A 94 -7.39 -17.11 -9.15
N GLY A 95 -7.16 -16.53 -7.96
CA GLY A 95 -6.03 -16.93 -7.13
C GLY A 95 -4.70 -16.73 -7.85
N LEU A 96 -4.54 -15.61 -8.56
CA LEU A 96 -3.25 -15.22 -9.13
C LEU A 96 -2.34 -14.66 -8.03
N PRO A 97 -1.00 -14.86 -8.08
CA PRO A 97 -0.06 -14.39 -7.04
C PRO A 97 -0.21 -12.92 -6.61
N SER A 98 -0.48 -12.02 -7.56
CA SER A 98 -0.73 -10.60 -7.35
C SER A 98 -1.98 -10.31 -6.50
N GLY A 99 -2.86 -11.29 -6.31
CA GLY A 99 -4.20 -11.11 -5.76
C GLY A 99 -5.16 -10.35 -6.68
N THR A 100 -4.76 -10.09 -7.93
CA THR A 100 -5.57 -9.35 -8.89
C THR A 100 -6.88 -10.09 -9.19
N LEU A 101 -7.99 -9.37 -9.05
CA LEU A 101 -9.33 -9.82 -9.35
C LEU A 101 -9.68 -9.42 -10.79
N TRP A 102 -10.21 -10.37 -11.57
CA TRP A 102 -10.56 -10.16 -12.98
C TRP A 102 -12.05 -9.96 -13.15
N ALA A 103 -12.47 -8.97 -13.95
CA ALA A 103 -13.89 -8.75 -14.24
C ALA A 103 -14.55 -9.96 -14.91
N THR A 104 -15.80 -10.27 -14.53
CA THR A 104 -16.58 -11.33 -15.21
C THR A 104 -16.95 -10.96 -16.65
N CYS A 105 -17.01 -9.66 -16.97
CA CYS A 105 -17.39 -9.13 -18.28
C CYS A 105 -16.34 -8.14 -18.84
N ASN A 106 -16.33 -7.97 -20.17
CA ASN A 106 -15.59 -6.89 -20.80
C ASN A 106 -16.20 -5.53 -20.42
N LEU A 107 -15.43 -4.45 -20.56
CA LEU A 107 -15.94 -3.10 -20.37
C LEU A 107 -17.15 -2.86 -21.29
N GLY A 108 -18.29 -2.41 -20.75
CA GLY A 108 -19.53 -2.20 -21.49
C GLY A 108 -20.35 -3.46 -21.84
N ALA A 109 -19.87 -4.65 -21.50
CA ALA A 109 -20.60 -5.90 -21.69
C ALA A 109 -21.54 -6.19 -20.50
N LYS A 110 -22.71 -6.78 -20.77
CA LYS A 110 -23.65 -7.23 -19.73
C LYS A 110 -23.49 -8.71 -19.38
N LYS A 111 -22.80 -9.48 -20.24
CA LYS A 111 -22.54 -10.90 -20.05
C LYS A 111 -21.09 -11.22 -20.41
N PRO A 112 -20.48 -12.28 -19.83
CA PRO A 112 -19.11 -12.67 -20.16
C PRO A 112 -18.88 -12.94 -21.65
N SER A 113 -19.91 -13.37 -22.37
CA SER A 113 -19.90 -13.67 -23.81
C SER A 113 -20.03 -12.45 -24.73
N ASP A 114 -20.44 -11.30 -24.21
CA ASP A 114 -20.62 -10.08 -25.01
C ASP A 114 -19.26 -9.39 -25.23
N TYR A 115 -19.07 -8.79 -26.40
CA TYR A 115 -17.80 -8.17 -26.77
C TYR A 115 -17.49 -6.88 -26.00
N GLY A 116 -18.53 -6.14 -25.58
CA GLY A 116 -18.37 -4.87 -24.90
C GLY A 116 -17.90 -3.75 -25.84
N TYR A 117 -17.27 -2.73 -25.26
CA TYR A 117 -16.75 -1.58 -25.99
C TYR A 117 -15.43 -1.89 -26.68
N TYR A 118 -15.21 -1.18 -27.80
CA TYR A 118 -13.91 -1.08 -28.45
C TYR A 118 -13.35 0.31 -28.16
N ILE A 119 -12.19 0.42 -27.52
CA ILE A 119 -11.65 1.71 -27.07
C ILE A 119 -10.20 1.83 -27.57
N TYR A 120 -9.80 3.04 -27.96
CA TYR A 120 -8.39 3.34 -28.24
C TYR A 120 -7.60 3.42 -26.95
N TRP A 121 -6.35 2.99 -26.95
CA TRP A 121 -5.55 3.03 -25.74
C TRP A 121 -5.40 4.47 -25.23
N GLY A 122 -5.55 4.64 -23.91
CA GLY A 122 -5.52 5.93 -23.24
C GLY A 122 -6.72 6.83 -23.51
N GLU A 123 -7.76 6.36 -24.19
CA GLU A 123 -9.03 7.04 -24.31
C GLU A 123 -10.09 6.40 -23.42
N THR A 124 -11.11 7.16 -23.04
CA THR A 124 -12.07 6.75 -22.00
C THR A 124 -13.50 6.63 -22.51
N ASP A 125 -13.72 6.89 -23.80
CA ASP A 125 -15.04 6.87 -24.43
C ASP A 125 -15.06 5.96 -25.66
N GLN A 126 -16.21 5.33 -25.91
CA GLN A 126 -16.44 4.65 -27.18
C GLN A 126 -16.59 5.69 -28.29
N ARG A 127 -15.84 5.51 -29.38
CA ARG A 127 -15.99 6.36 -30.56
C ARG A 127 -17.11 5.88 -31.45
N SER A 128 -17.79 6.84 -32.07
CA SER A 128 -18.67 6.60 -33.22
C SER A 128 -17.89 6.34 -34.51
N ASN A 129 -16.63 6.81 -34.60
CA ASN A 129 -15.75 6.65 -35.75
C ASN A 129 -14.32 6.25 -35.32
N TYR A 130 -13.81 5.16 -35.88
CA TYR A 130 -12.45 4.66 -35.74
C TYR A 130 -11.68 4.95 -37.03
N SER A 131 -10.74 5.89 -36.99
CA SER A 131 -9.77 6.13 -38.06
C SER A 131 -8.33 6.01 -37.55
N LEU A 132 -7.40 5.70 -38.45
CA LEU A 132 -5.95 5.63 -38.18
C LEU A 132 -5.38 6.87 -37.45
N SER A 133 -5.84 8.07 -37.83
CA SER A 133 -5.46 9.37 -37.25
C SER A 133 -6.35 9.80 -36.09
N GLY A 134 -7.27 8.94 -35.65
CA GLY A 134 -8.27 9.29 -34.65
C GLY A 134 -7.70 9.36 -33.24
N SER A 135 -6.73 8.52 -32.90
CA SER A 135 -6.20 8.43 -31.53
C SER A 135 -5.46 9.70 -31.11
N GLN A 136 -5.79 10.23 -29.94
CA GLN A 136 -5.15 11.44 -29.40
C GLN A 136 -3.71 11.22 -28.91
N ILE A 137 -3.30 9.96 -28.77
CA ILE A 137 -2.02 9.56 -28.19
C ILE A 137 -1.07 8.98 -29.25
N TYR A 138 -1.61 8.54 -30.39
CA TYR A 138 -0.81 8.04 -31.51
C TYR A 138 0.23 9.07 -31.97
N ASP A 139 1.44 8.60 -32.24
CA ASP A 139 2.66 9.35 -32.57
C ASP A 139 3.27 10.20 -31.44
N LYS A 140 2.82 10.03 -30.19
CA LYS A 140 3.56 10.54 -29.02
C LYS A 140 4.66 9.56 -28.64
N ASP A 141 5.87 10.06 -28.42
CA ASP A 141 6.94 9.24 -27.85
C ASP A 141 6.77 9.06 -26.32
N ILE A 142 7.44 8.06 -25.77
CA ILE A 142 7.41 7.77 -24.33
C ILE A 142 7.74 9.01 -23.44
N PRO A 143 8.79 9.80 -23.72
CA PRO A 143 9.07 11.02 -22.97
C PRO A 143 7.90 12.02 -22.97
N THR A 144 7.26 12.22 -24.12
CA THR A 144 6.08 13.10 -24.24
C THR A 144 4.93 12.57 -23.40
N MET A 145 4.62 11.27 -23.50
CA MET A 145 3.56 10.64 -22.70
C MET A 145 3.80 10.80 -21.19
N ARG A 146 5.03 10.68 -20.71
CA ARG A 146 5.39 10.93 -19.31
C ARG A 146 5.21 12.41 -18.93
N SER A 147 5.68 13.32 -19.76
CA SER A 147 5.58 14.78 -19.50
C SER A 147 4.13 15.27 -19.43
N GLU A 148 3.23 14.64 -20.18
CA GLU A 148 1.79 14.92 -20.19
C GLU A 148 1.00 14.11 -19.14
N ASN A 149 1.70 13.33 -18.31
CA ASN A 149 1.13 12.45 -17.28
C ASN A 149 0.10 11.45 -17.85
N ILE A 150 0.30 11.00 -19.09
CA ILE A 150 -0.49 9.93 -19.72
C ILE A 150 -0.10 8.58 -19.11
N ILE A 151 1.20 8.38 -18.91
CA ILE A 151 1.77 7.19 -18.27
C ILE A 151 2.60 7.54 -17.04
N ASP A 152 2.65 6.62 -16.08
CA ASP A 152 3.49 6.70 -14.90
C ASP A 152 4.95 6.26 -15.17
N GLN A 153 5.76 6.24 -14.11
CA GLN A 153 7.16 5.79 -14.18
C GLN A 153 7.32 4.30 -14.55
N TYR A 154 6.26 3.51 -14.40
CA TYR A 154 6.17 2.09 -14.76
C TYR A 154 5.51 1.87 -16.12
N PHE A 155 5.31 2.94 -16.91
CA PHE A 155 4.70 2.93 -18.23
C PHE A 155 3.21 2.57 -18.25
N ASN A 156 2.52 2.57 -17.11
CA ASN A 156 1.09 2.30 -17.05
C ASN A 156 0.28 3.58 -17.23
N LEU A 157 -0.89 3.47 -17.88
CA LEU A 157 -1.86 4.57 -17.95
C LEU A 157 -2.17 5.12 -16.55
N THR A 158 -2.15 6.44 -16.42
CA THR A 158 -2.66 7.09 -15.21
C THR A 158 -4.19 7.07 -15.19
N SER A 159 -4.80 7.24 -14.01
CA SER A 159 -6.25 7.09 -13.80
C SER A 159 -7.13 7.91 -14.75
N ARG A 160 -6.64 9.06 -15.25
CA ARG A 160 -7.37 9.90 -16.20
C ARG A 160 -7.49 9.28 -17.61
N TYR A 161 -6.50 8.47 -18.00
CA TYR A 161 -6.42 7.88 -19.32
C TYR A 161 -6.75 6.38 -19.31
N ASP A 162 -6.95 5.78 -18.13
CA ASP A 162 -7.42 4.40 -17.98
C ASP A 162 -8.95 4.31 -18.17
N ALA A 163 -9.39 3.65 -19.24
CA ALA A 163 -10.80 3.54 -19.57
C ALA A 163 -11.62 2.79 -18.51
N ALA A 164 -11.04 1.77 -17.86
CA ALA A 164 -11.75 1.02 -16.82
C ALA A 164 -11.90 1.88 -15.56
N THR A 165 -10.86 2.61 -15.16
CA THR A 165 -10.93 3.54 -14.04
C THR A 165 -11.98 4.63 -14.27
N VAL A 166 -12.01 5.23 -15.45
CA VAL A 166 -12.96 6.33 -15.74
C VAL A 166 -14.39 5.84 -15.88
N LEU A 167 -14.62 4.69 -16.51
CA LEU A 167 -15.98 4.20 -16.79
C LEU A 167 -16.60 3.39 -15.65
N TRP A 168 -15.80 2.66 -14.87
CA TRP A 168 -16.30 1.77 -13.81
C TRP A 168 -16.00 2.25 -12.39
N GLY A 169 -15.01 3.13 -12.17
CA GLY A 169 -14.64 3.61 -10.84
C GLY A 169 -14.18 2.49 -9.89
N ASP A 170 -14.41 2.64 -8.58
CA ASP A 170 -14.29 1.60 -7.55
C ASP A 170 -13.06 0.67 -7.63
N ASP A 171 -11.87 1.27 -7.82
CA ASP A 171 -10.55 0.62 -7.95
C ASP A 171 -10.37 -0.28 -9.18
N TRP A 172 -11.30 -0.24 -10.14
CA TRP A 172 -11.13 -0.90 -11.43
C TRP A 172 -10.11 -0.16 -12.27
N ARG A 173 -9.27 -0.92 -12.98
CA ARG A 173 -8.32 -0.41 -13.97
C ARG A 173 -8.08 -1.41 -15.10
N MET A 174 -7.42 -0.98 -16.15
CA MET A 174 -6.89 -1.87 -17.19
C MET A 174 -5.74 -2.71 -16.60
N PRO A 175 -5.58 -3.99 -17.02
CA PRO A 175 -4.51 -4.85 -16.51
C PRO A 175 -3.14 -4.38 -17.00
N THR A 176 -2.11 -4.49 -16.16
CA THR A 176 -0.72 -4.22 -16.58
C THR A 176 -0.16 -5.38 -17.41
N SER A 177 1.00 -5.17 -18.02
CA SER A 177 1.75 -6.22 -18.70
C SER A 177 2.03 -7.41 -17.77
N ASP A 178 2.39 -7.15 -16.51
CA ASP A 178 2.72 -8.19 -15.53
C ASP A 178 1.50 -9.04 -15.17
N GLU A 179 0.33 -8.42 -14.97
CA GLU A 179 -0.91 -9.15 -14.67
C GLU A 179 -1.42 -9.95 -15.86
N ILE A 180 -1.24 -9.45 -17.08
CA ILE A 180 -1.53 -10.21 -18.30
C ILE A 180 -0.63 -11.45 -18.38
N ASN A 181 0.67 -11.29 -18.16
CA ASN A 181 1.62 -12.40 -18.19
C ASN A 181 1.35 -13.40 -17.06
N GLU A 182 0.93 -12.91 -15.89
CA GLU A 182 0.53 -13.73 -14.76
C GLU A 182 -0.71 -14.59 -15.07
N LEU A 183 -1.76 -14.00 -15.66
CA LEU A 183 -2.93 -14.75 -16.12
C LEU A 183 -2.54 -15.88 -17.06
N LEU A 184 -1.69 -15.59 -18.05
CA LEU A 184 -1.23 -16.56 -19.05
C LEU A 184 -0.33 -17.65 -18.45
N ARG A 185 0.42 -17.33 -17.40
CA ARG A 185 1.35 -18.26 -16.74
C ARG A 185 0.65 -19.20 -15.76
N TYR A 186 -0.34 -18.70 -15.02
CA TYR A 186 -0.97 -19.45 -13.92
C TYR A 186 -2.36 -19.99 -14.24
N CYS A 187 -2.89 -19.74 -15.43
CA CYS A 187 -4.10 -20.37 -15.92
C CYS A 187 -3.80 -21.33 -17.08
N THR A 188 -4.55 -22.43 -17.13
CA THR A 188 -4.74 -23.19 -18.36
C THR A 188 -5.83 -22.53 -19.20
N TYR A 189 -5.82 -22.74 -20.52
CA TYR A 189 -6.82 -22.15 -21.40
C TYR A 189 -7.37 -23.16 -22.40
N GLN A 190 -8.65 -23.01 -22.73
CA GLN A 190 -9.35 -23.86 -23.68
C GLN A 190 -10.23 -23.02 -24.61
N TRP A 191 -10.12 -23.24 -25.92
CA TRP A 191 -11.08 -22.71 -26.88
C TRP A 191 -12.47 -23.29 -26.64
N THR A 192 -13.47 -22.43 -26.53
CA THR A 192 -14.86 -22.82 -26.27
C THR A 192 -15.84 -21.81 -26.88
N GLU A 193 -17.09 -22.23 -27.01
CA GLU A 193 -18.21 -21.35 -27.30
C GLU A 193 -19.04 -21.15 -26.02
N VAL A 194 -19.40 -19.91 -25.72
CA VAL A 194 -20.31 -19.55 -24.62
C VAL A 194 -21.39 -18.63 -25.18
N ASN A 195 -22.66 -19.05 -25.09
CA ASN A 195 -23.82 -18.31 -25.60
C ASN A 195 -23.69 -17.86 -27.07
N GLY A 196 -23.10 -18.70 -27.94
CA GLY A 196 -22.91 -18.38 -29.36
C GLY A 196 -21.68 -17.51 -29.67
N SER A 197 -20.91 -17.10 -28.66
CA SER A 197 -19.64 -16.40 -28.84
C SER A 197 -18.47 -17.36 -28.67
N ASN A 198 -17.63 -17.47 -29.69
CA ASN A 198 -16.33 -18.13 -29.58
C ASN A 198 -15.39 -17.34 -28.67
N GLY A 199 -14.52 -18.04 -27.94
CA GLY A 199 -13.53 -17.41 -27.09
C GLY A 199 -12.65 -18.41 -26.35
N ILE A 200 -11.90 -17.89 -25.38
CA ILE A 200 -11.01 -18.70 -24.55
C ILE A 200 -11.53 -18.70 -23.12
N LYS A 201 -11.71 -19.89 -22.56
CA LYS A 201 -11.95 -20.09 -21.14
C LYS A 201 -10.63 -20.32 -20.43
N PHE A 202 -10.24 -19.37 -19.60
CA PHE A 202 -9.11 -19.50 -18.69
C PHE A 202 -9.58 -20.22 -17.42
N THR A 203 -8.79 -21.18 -16.95
CA THR A 203 -9.02 -21.91 -15.70
C THR A 203 -7.77 -21.78 -14.84
N SER A 204 -7.92 -21.19 -13.66
CA SER A 204 -6.84 -21.07 -12.69
C SER A 204 -6.30 -22.44 -12.32
N SER A 205 -4.99 -22.61 -12.42
CA SER A 205 -4.32 -23.82 -11.93
C SER A 205 -4.32 -23.91 -10.40
N LYS A 206 -4.63 -22.81 -9.70
CA LYS A 206 -4.56 -22.72 -8.23
C LYS A 206 -5.88 -23.04 -7.53
N ASN A 207 -6.98 -22.44 -7.98
CA ASN A 207 -8.30 -22.63 -7.35
C ASN A 207 -9.38 -23.19 -8.30
N GLY A 208 -9.05 -23.42 -9.58
CA GLY A 208 -10.00 -23.95 -10.57
C GLY A 208 -11.09 -22.97 -11.00
N HIS A 209 -11.11 -21.73 -10.50
CA HIS A 209 -12.03 -20.70 -10.96
C HIS A 209 -11.74 -20.30 -12.41
N GLN A 210 -12.77 -19.81 -13.09
CA GLN A 210 -12.73 -19.62 -14.54
C GLN A 210 -13.22 -18.23 -14.94
N ILE A 211 -12.59 -17.68 -15.99
CA ILE A 211 -13.09 -16.54 -16.74
C ILE A 211 -13.16 -16.88 -18.22
N PHE A 212 -14.11 -16.28 -18.93
CA PHE A 212 -14.25 -16.41 -20.38
C PHE A 212 -13.95 -15.07 -21.06
N LEU A 213 -13.00 -15.07 -21.99
CA LEU A 213 -12.67 -13.93 -22.83
C LEU A 213 -13.16 -14.22 -24.26
N PRO A 214 -14.23 -13.55 -24.74
CA PRO A 214 -14.73 -13.75 -26.08
C PRO A 214 -13.75 -13.23 -27.14
N CYS A 215 -13.75 -13.87 -28.31
CA CYS A 215 -13.02 -13.43 -29.50
C CYS A 215 -13.69 -12.20 -30.14
N ALA A 216 -13.59 -11.05 -29.45
CA ALA A 216 -14.22 -9.80 -29.87
C ALA A 216 -13.62 -9.17 -31.13
N GLY A 217 -12.50 -9.65 -31.67
CA GLY A 217 -11.86 -8.98 -32.79
C GLY A 217 -11.36 -7.58 -32.43
N MET A 218 -11.39 -6.65 -33.38
CA MET A 218 -11.04 -5.24 -33.19
C MET A 218 -11.81 -4.34 -34.14
N LYS A 219 -11.87 -3.04 -33.81
CA LYS A 219 -12.26 -1.99 -34.75
C LYS A 219 -11.03 -1.39 -35.43
N ARG A 220 -11.02 -1.37 -36.76
CA ARG A 220 -10.01 -0.70 -37.59
C ARG A 220 -10.70 -0.02 -38.76
N ASP A 221 -10.54 1.30 -38.88
CA ASP A 221 -11.11 2.08 -40.00
C ASP A 221 -12.63 1.86 -40.14
N ASN A 222 -13.35 1.89 -39.01
CA ASN A 222 -14.77 1.57 -38.84
C ASN A 222 -15.20 0.12 -39.14
N GLU A 223 -14.29 -0.76 -39.54
CA GLU A 223 -14.59 -2.16 -39.82
C GLU A 223 -14.41 -3.05 -38.58
N ASP A 224 -15.28 -4.05 -38.47
CA ASP A 224 -15.13 -5.17 -37.55
C ASP A 224 -14.17 -6.21 -38.14
N VAL A 225 -13.03 -6.39 -37.49
CA VAL A 225 -11.96 -7.25 -38.00
C VAL A 225 -11.79 -8.47 -37.10
N MET A 226 -11.93 -9.67 -37.69
CA MET A 226 -11.73 -10.98 -37.05
C MET A 226 -12.67 -11.29 -35.87
N VAL A 227 -13.81 -10.61 -35.78
CA VAL A 227 -14.85 -10.88 -34.78
C VAL A 227 -15.28 -12.35 -34.84
N GLY A 228 -15.37 -13.00 -33.68
CA GLY A 228 -15.73 -14.42 -33.54
C GLY A 228 -14.60 -15.41 -33.89
N THR A 229 -13.46 -14.93 -34.37
CA THR A 229 -12.30 -15.78 -34.73
C THR A 229 -11.04 -15.47 -33.93
N LYS A 230 -10.85 -14.20 -33.52
CA LYS A 230 -9.71 -13.77 -32.72
C LYS A 230 -10.15 -12.83 -31.62
N GLY A 231 -9.49 -12.89 -30.46
CA GLY A 231 -9.62 -11.91 -29.39
C GLY A 231 -8.43 -10.98 -29.39
N TYR A 232 -8.68 -9.67 -29.35
CA TYR A 232 -7.64 -8.68 -29.22
C TYR A 232 -7.92 -7.73 -28.06
N TYR A 233 -7.27 -8.03 -26.96
CA TYR A 233 -7.39 -7.27 -25.72
C TYR A 233 -6.24 -6.30 -25.57
N ILE A 234 -6.49 -5.18 -24.91
CA ILE A 234 -5.47 -4.17 -24.61
C ILE A 234 -5.37 -3.92 -23.10
N GLY A 235 -4.15 -3.78 -22.60
CA GLY A 235 -3.82 -3.49 -21.20
C GLY A 235 -3.25 -2.07 -21.02
N ALA A 236 -2.90 -1.73 -19.79
CA ALA A 236 -2.51 -0.39 -19.36
C ALA A 236 -1.06 -0.01 -19.70
N THR A 237 -0.16 -0.98 -19.89
CA THR A 237 1.29 -0.72 -19.99
C THR A 237 1.71 -0.41 -21.42
N ALA A 238 2.36 0.73 -21.64
CA ALA A 238 2.99 1.06 -22.92
C ALA A 238 4.19 0.15 -23.19
N ASN A 239 4.37 -0.28 -24.44
CA ASN A 239 5.46 -1.16 -24.89
C ASN A 239 6.28 -0.50 -26.04
N GLY A 240 6.42 0.83 -25.98
CA GLY A 240 7.02 1.69 -27.00
C GLY A 240 6.07 2.78 -27.46
N ASP A 241 6.53 3.65 -28.36
CA ASP A 241 5.84 4.91 -28.72
C ASP A 241 4.41 4.73 -29.24
N ASN A 242 4.12 3.63 -29.96
CA ASN A 242 2.83 3.40 -30.60
C ASN A 242 2.19 2.04 -30.24
N THR A 243 2.67 1.39 -29.18
CA THR A 243 2.15 0.09 -28.78
C THR A 243 1.95 -0.04 -27.28
N ALA A 244 0.99 -0.87 -26.89
CA ALA A 244 0.73 -1.24 -25.51
C ALA A 244 0.65 -2.76 -25.36
N CYS A 245 0.73 -3.24 -24.12
CA CYS A 245 0.51 -4.64 -23.80
C CYS A 245 -0.94 -5.07 -24.11
N GLY A 246 -1.15 -6.37 -24.27
CA GLY A 246 -2.46 -6.92 -24.60
C GLY A 246 -2.46 -8.43 -24.64
N ILE A 247 -3.64 -9.02 -24.83
CA ILE A 247 -3.83 -10.47 -24.97
C ILE A 247 -4.30 -10.76 -26.38
N TYR A 248 -3.60 -11.67 -27.06
CA TYR A 248 -4.02 -12.24 -28.32
C TYR A 248 -4.63 -13.62 -28.07
N LEU A 249 -5.84 -13.83 -28.60
CA LEU A 249 -6.57 -15.08 -28.51
C LEU A 249 -6.89 -15.60 -29.91
N ALA A 250 -6.55 -16.85 -30.17
CA ALA A 250 -6.99 -17.65 -31.31
C ALA A 250 -7.16 -19.11 -30.84
N GLN A 251 -7.77 -19.96 -31.68
CA GLN A 251 -8.05 -21.36 -31.33
C GLN A 251 -6.79 -22.16 -30.96
N ASP A 252 -5.68 -21.83 -31.60
CA ASP A 252 -4.40 -22.52 -31.54
C ASP A 252 -3.24 -21.65 -30.99
N ASP A 253 -3.49 -20.38 -30.70
CA ASP A 253 -2.48 -19.43 -30.21
C ASP A 253 -3.09 -18.46 -29.18
N VAL A 254 -2.64 -18.58 -27.93
CA VAL A 254 -3.00 -17.69 -26.83
C VAL A 254 -1.72 -17.19 -26.18
N ARG A 255 -1.51 -15.87 -26.21
CA ARG A 255 -0.26 -15.25 -25.75
C ARG A 255 -0.43 -13.77 -25.42
N SER A 256 0.56 -13.23 -24.72
CA SER A 256 0.71 -11.78 -24.60
C SER A 256 1.09 -11.19 -25.96
N SER A 257 0.75 -9.93 -26.15
CA SER A 257 0.94 -9.22 -27.41
C SER A 257 1.31 -7.77 -27.17
N SER A 258 2.08 -7.22 -28.10
CA SER A 258 2.25 -5.78 -28.26
C SER A 258 1.30 -5.33 -29.36
N THR A 259 0.31 -4.52 -29.00
CA THR A 259 -0.74 -4.07 -29.91
C THR A 259 -0.62 -2.58 -30.19
N LEU A 260 -0.93 -2.19 -31.43
CA LEU A 260 -1.09 -0.80 -31.81
C LEU A 260 -2.18 -0.11 -30.98
N ILE A 261 -1.88 1.10 -30.51
CA ILE A 261 -2.75 1.91 -29.64
C ILE A 261 -3.91 2.58 -30.39
N ASN A 262 -3.78 2.77 -31.71
CA ASN A 262 -4.78 3.38 -32.59
C ASN A 262 -5.76 2.37 -33.23
N ARG A 263 -6.06 1.28 -32.53
CA ARG A 263 -7.08 0.29 -32.92
C ARG A 263 -8.09 0.16 -31.79
N GLY A 264 -9.38 0.12 -32.12
CA GLY A 264 -10.39 -0.08 -31.09
C GLY A 264 -10.29 -1.51 -30.58
N ARG A 265 -9.90 -1.67 -29.32
CA ARG A 265 -9.70 -2.98 -28.69
C ARG A 265 -10.64 -3.16 -27.52
N THR A 266 -10.89 -4.42 -27.19
CA THR A 266 -11.68 -4.78 -26.03
C THR A 266 -10.83 -4.72 -24.78
N ILE A 267 -11.45 -4.35 -23.66
CA ILE A 267 -10.81 -4.24 -22.35
C ILE A 267 -11.48 -5.22 -21.39
N ARG A 268 -10.67 -6.00 -20.68
CA ARG A 268 -11.09 -6.81 -19.55
C ARG A 268 -10.50 -6.18 -18.29
N ALA A 269 -11.32 -5.46 -17.54
CA ALA A 269 -10.86 -4.72 -16.37
C ALA A 269 -10.40 -5.67 -15.26
N VAL A 270 -9.48 -5.18 -14.45
CA VAL A 270 -9.02 -5.82 -13.23
C VAL A 270 -9.15 -4.85 -12.06
N ARG A 271 -9.17 -5.38 -10.85
CA ARG A 271 -9.09 -4.58 -9.64
C ARG A 271 -8.23 -5.27 -8.62
N LYS A 272 -7.68 -4.50 -7.69
CA LYS A 272 -7.17 -5.08 -6.45
C LYS A 272 -8.35 -5.49 -5.58
N ARG A 273 -8.10 -6.47 -4.70
CA ARG A 273 -8.98 -6.76 -3.59
C ARG A 273 -9.15 -5.49 -2.74
N ALA A 274 -10.37 -5.22 -2.27
CA ALA A 274 -10.66 -4.03 -1.45
C ALA A 274 -9.96 -4.08 -0.08
N ASP A 275 -9.58 -5.29 0.33
CA ASP A 275 -8.54 -5.59 1.30
C ASP A 275 -7.24 -5.80 0.53
N ASP A 276 -6.26 -4.90 0.64
CA ASP A 276 -4.89 -5.00 0.06
C ASP A 276 -4.17 -6.29 0.51
N ARG A 277 -4.60 -7.44 0.01
CA ARG A 277 -4.07 -8.76 0.29
C ARG A 277 -3.77 -9.42 -1.05
N PRO A 278 -2.62 -9.19 -1.71
CA PRO A 278 -2.09 -10.12 -2.67
C PRO A 278 -2.11 -11.52 -2.11
N PHE A 279 -2.38 -12.40 -3.04
CA PHE A 279 -2.44 -13.80 -2.78
C PHE A 279 -1.06 -14.41 -2.93
N VAL A 280 -0.26 -14.28 -1.89
CA VAL A 280 0.93 -15.08 -1.62
C VAL A 280 0.65 -16.56 -1.97
N ASP A 281 1.41 -17.11 -2.92
CA ASP A 281 1.45 -18.56 -3.12
C ASP A 281 2.08 -19.21 -1.88
N PRO A 282 1.37 -20.11 -1.17
CA PRO A 282 1.98 -20.84 -0.06
C PRO A 282 3.21 -21.67 -0.47
N ASN A 283 3.46 -21.85 -1.78
CA ASN A 283 4.68 -22.46 -2.33
C ASN A 283 5.69 -21.44 -2.90
N ASP A 284 5.31 -20.19 -3.15
CA ASP A 284 6.25 -19.15 -3.54
C ASP A 284 6.78 -18.48 -2.27
N THR A 285 7.91 -19.00 -1.81
CA THR A 285 8.56 -18.47 -0.62
C THR A 285 9.34 -17.20 -0.92
N THR A 286 9.39 -16.69 -2.16
CA THR A 286 10.34 -15.63 -2.55
C THR A 286 9.72 -14.46 -3.32
N ILE A 287 10.18 -13.23 -3.03
CA ILE A 287 9.90 -12.03 -3.83
C ILE A 287 11.24 -11.48 -4.30
N ASN A 288 11.40 -11.28 -5.61
CA ASN A 288 12.65 -10.85 -6.23
C ASN A 288 13.89 -11.68 -5.79
N GLY A 289 13.72 -12.99 -5.61
CA GLY A 289 14.80 -13.89 -5.19
C GLY A 289 15.05 -13.98 -3.67
N HIS A 290 14.34 -13.18 -2.86
CA HIS A 290 14.49 -13.17 -1.41
C HIS A 290 13.31 -13.82 -0.72
N ALA A 291 13.58 -14.68 0.27
CA ALA A 291 12.52 -15.41 0.94
C ALA A 291 11.77 -14.57 1.98
N TYR A 292 10.46 -14.79 2.11
CA TYR A 292 9.61 -14.12 3.09
C TYR A 292 8.79 -15.11 3.92
N ILE A 293 8.30 -14.62 5.05
CA ILE A 293 7.38 -15.31 5.92
C ILE A 293 6.18 -14.43 6.24
N ASP A 294 5.00 -15.02 6.14
CA ASP A 294 3.76 -14.44 6.62
C ASP A 294 3.51 -14.92 8.06
N LEU A 295 3.60 -14.01 9.03
CA LEU A 295 3.35 -14.32 10.45
C LEU A 295 1.86 -14.27 10.82
N GLY A 296 0.97 -13.93 9.88
CA GLY A 296 -0.46 -13.78 10.14
C GLY A 296 -0.77 -12.49 10.90
N LEU A 297 0.03 -11.44 10.69
CA LEU A 297 -0.21 -10.11 11.26
C LEU A 297 -1.47 -9.48 10.63
N PRO A 298 -2.24 -8.69 11.39
CA PRO A 298 -3.44 -8.02 10.89
C PRO A 298 -3.24 -7.18 9.62
N SER A 299 -2.11 -6.49 9.49
CA SER A 299 -1.70 -5.69 8.33
C SER A 299 -1.46 -6.53 7.08
N GLY A 300 -1.15 -7.81 7.24
CA GLY A 300 -0.65 -8.66 6.16
C GLY A 300 0.82 -8.44 5.80
N THR A 301 1.58 -7.63 6.54
CA THR A 301 3.01 -7.40 6.30
C THR A 301 3.79 -8.72 6.27
N LEU A 302 4.54 -8.93 5.18
CA LEU A 302 5.40 -10.09 4.96
C LEU A 302 6.82 -9.73 5.37
N TRP A 303 7.44 -10.55 6.19
CA TRP A 303 8.77 -10.30 6.72
C TRP A 303 9.82 -11.15 6.01
N ALA A 304 10.97 -10.59 5.66
CA ALA A 304 12.09 -11.37 5.12
C ALA A 304 12.52 -12.48 6.10
N THR A 305 12.90 -13.65 5.58
CA THR A 305 13.33 -14.76 6.43
C THR A 305 14.68 -14.52 7.12
N HIS A 306 15.49 -13.59 6.60
CA HIS A 306 16.79 -13.21 7.14
C HIS A 306 17.03 -11.69 7.04
N ASN A 307 18.00 -11.18 7.80
CA ASN A 307 18.45 -9.78 7.66
C ASN A 307 19.11 -9.58 6.29
N MET A 308 19.22 -8.33 5.85
CA MET A 308 20.05 -7.97 4.69
C MET A 308 21.51 -8.36 4.91
N GLY A 309 22.18 -8.87 3.88
CA GLY A 309 23.58 -9.31 3.96
C GLY A 309 23.80 -10.63 4.70
N ALA A 310 22.74 -11.30 5.15
CA ALA A 310 22.79 -12.65 5.73
C ALA A 310 22.19 -13.68 4.77
N ASP A 311 22.78 -14.88 4.75
CA ASP A 311 22.23 -16.03 4.02
C ASP A 311 21.20 -16.81 4.88
N SER A 312 21.24 -16.67 6.21
CA SER A 312 20.38 -17.43 7.12
C SER A 312 20.01 -16.67 8.40
N VAL A 313 20.60 -17.03 9.55
CA VAL A 313 20.18 -16.50 10.87
C VAL A 313 21.20 -15.52 11.45
N GLU A 314 22.25 -15.22 10.69
CA GLU A 314 23.29 -14.27 11.03
C GLU A 314 22.73 -12.85 11.11
N VAL A 315 23.44 -11.99 11.83
CA VAL A 315 23.09 -10.56 11.99
C VAL A 315 23.01 -9.84 10.64
N GLY A 316 23.80 -10.27 9.65
CA GLY A 316 23.86 -9.65 8.33
C GLY A 316 24.66 -8.34 8.34
N ASP A 317 24.52 -7.60 7.25
CA ASP A 317 25.16 -6.30 7.06
C ASP A 317 24.48 -5.23 7.92
N ARG A 318 25.25 -4.20 8.29
CA ARG A 318 24.76 -3.04 9.02
C ARG A 318 24.77 -1.81 8.15
N TYR A 319 23.68 -1.05 8.20
CA TYR A 319 23.46 0.12 7.37
C TYR A 319 23.26 1.35 8.24
N GLN A 320 23.73 2.50 7.77
CA GLN A 320 23.37 3.79 8.34
C GLN A 320 21.98 4.19 7.85
N TRP A 321 21.17 4.87 8.67
CA TRP A 321 19.80 5.19 8.27
C TRP A 321 19.76 6.17 7.08
N GLY A 322 18.95 5.87 6.07
CA GLY A 322 18.86 6.67 4.85
C GLY A 322 20.06 6.52 3.89
N ASN A 323 20.95 5.55 4.14
CA ASN A 323 22.10 5.25 3.30
C ASN A 323 22.02 3.79 2.79
N PRO A 324 21.75 3.56 1.50
CA PRO A 324 21.62 2.22 0.97
C PRO A 324 22.95 1.46 0.82
N SER A 325 24.10 2.13 0.94
CA SER A 325 25.41 1.48 0.84
C SER A 325 25.84 0.87 2.18
N THR A 326 26.46 -0.32 2.13
CA THR A 326 27.04 -1.03 3.30
C THR A 326 28.28 -0.35 3.90
N HIS A 327 28.66 0.84 3.42
CA HIS A 327 29.87 1.51 3.85
C HIS A 327 29.74 2.16 5.23
N ILE A 328 30.64 1.73 6.11
CA ILE A 328 30.90 2.26 7.46
C ILE A 328 31.41 3.72 7.44
N TYR A 329 31.69 4.28 6.26
CA TYR A 329 32.13 5.65 6.06
C TYR A 329 31.61 6.16 4.72
N PHE A 330 30.51 6.91 4.75
CA PHE A 330 30.23 7.87 3.69
C PHE A 330 30.32 9.26 4.29
N ASP A 331 31.29 10.03 3.79
CA ASP A 331 31.49 11.41 4.18
C ASP A 331 30.95 12.37 3.13
N TYR A 332 29.99 13.17 3.57
CA TYR A 332 30.09 14.62 3.34
C TYR A 332 29.94 15.40 4.67
N GLU A 333 30.20 14.74 5.81
CA GLU A 333 30.06 15.11 7.23
C GLU A 333 28.69 14.81 7.92
N ASN A 334 28.05 13.61 7.95
CA ASN A 334 28.32 12.23 7.50
C ASN A 334 27.02 11.38 7.63
N GLY A 335 26.03 11.58 6.74
CA GLY A 335 24.78 10.80 6.64
C GLY A 335 23.63 11.33 7.50
N TRP A 336 22.67 12.04 6.89
CA TRP A 336 21.41 12.64 7.43
C TRP A 336 21.33 12.99 8.93
N LYS A 337 22.47 13.24 9.58
CA LYS A 337 22.60 13.47 11.01
C LYS A 337 22.19 14.90 11.30
N GLY A 338 21.31 15.10 12.28
CA GLY A 338 20.78 16.42 12.62
C GLY A 338 19.88 17.05 11.56
N ALA A 339 19.50 16.32 10.50
CA ALA A 339 18.58 16.82 9.50
C ALA A 339 17.13 16.81 10.04
N THR A 340 16.50 17.97 10.14
CA THR A 340 15.08 18.04 10.50
C THR A 340 14.22 17.37 9.43
N LEU A 341 12.98 16.98 9.79
CA LEU A 341 12.03 16.41 8.82
C LEU A 341 11.83 17.30 7.59
N ASP A 342 11.74 18.62 7.77
CA ASP A 342 11.62 19.58 6.66
C ASP A 342 12.81 19.50 5.69
N HIS A 343 14.05 19.36 6.21
CA HIS A 343 15.23 19.17 5.37
C HIS A 343 15.17 17.83 4.62
N LEU A 344 14.77 16.75 5.30
CA LEU A 344 14.65 15.42 4.68
C LEU A 344 13.61 15.41 3.55
N ILE A 345 12.47 16.06 3.75
CA ILE A 345 11.43 16.23 2.72
C ILE A 345 11.98 17.08 1.57
N GLN A 346 12.65 18.21 1.87
CA GLN A 346 13.22 19.11 0.86
C GLN A 346 14.18 18.38 -0.09
N TYR A 347 14.96 17.44 0.42
CA TYR A 347 15.91 16.65 -0.35
C TYR A 347 15.36 15.27 -0.80
N ASN A 348 14.05 15.03 -0.69
CA ASN A 348 13.37 13.78 -1.08
C ASN A 348 13.99 12.52 -0.42
N VAL A 349 14.41 12.64 0.83
CA VAL A 349 14.92 11.52 1.63
C VAL A 349 13.76 10.74 2.22
N THR A 350 12.74 11.47 2.68
CA THR A 350 11.51 10.92 3.25
C THR A 350 10.28 11.44 2.53
N ASP A 351 9.17 10.73 2.68
CA ASP A 351 7.84 11.25 2.38
C ASP A 351 7.40 12.33 3.39
N THR A 352 6.18 12.85 3.23
CA THR A 352 5.62 13.91 4.08
C THR A 352 5.28 13.46 5.51
N ILE A 353 5.31 12.15 5.78
CA ILE A 353 5.04 11.59 7.12
C ILE A 353 6.31 11.02 7.76
N GLY A 354 7.47 11.16 7.11
CA GLY A 354 8.78 10.84 7.68
C GLY A 354 9.24 9.40 7.44
N ASN A 355 8.70 8.68 6.45
CA ASN A 355 9.23 7.39 6.00
C ASN A 355 10.22 7.56 4.85
N LEU A 356 11.29 6.77 4.83
CA LEU A 356 12.29 6.78 3.75
C LEU A 356 11.65 6.58 2.36
N MET A 357 12.10 7.40 1.42
CA MET A 357 11.85 7.22 0.00
C MET A 357 12.66 6.01 -0.51
N PRO A 358 12.20 5.28 -1.53
CA PRO A 358 12.86 4.05 -2.00
C PRO A 358 14.34 4.20 -2.35
N SER A 359 14.78 5.36 -2.85
CA SER A 359 16.19 5.62 -3.20
C SER A 359 17.12 5.78 -2.00
N HIS A 360 16.56 5.94 -0.79
CA HIS A 360 17.30 6.07 0.46
C HIS A 360 17.02 4.91 1.43
N ASP A 361 16.11 4.02 1.05
CA ASP A 361 15.81 2.78 1.75
C ASP A 361 16.75 1.67 1.25
N ALA A 362 17.64 1.18 2.10
CA ALA A 362 18.61 0.16 1.72
C ALA A 362 17.96 -1.14 1.23
N ALA A 363 16.81 -1.54 1.78
CA ALA A 363 16.12 -2.74 1.31
C ALA A 363 15.54 -2.51 -0.08
N SER A 364 14.93 -1.35 -0.33
CA SER A 364 14.42 -1.01 -1.66
C SER A 364 15.52 -0.87 -2.71
N ASP A 365 16.63 -0.22 -2.37
CA ASP A 365 17.74 0.01 -3.31
C ASP A 365 18.50 -1.27 -3.64
N ASN A 366 18.80 -2.11 -2.64
CA ASN A 366 19.63 -3.31 -2.84
C ASN A 366 18.83 -4.55 -3.22
N TRP A 367 17.67 -4.80 -2.61
CA TRP A 367 16.86 -5.98 -2.91
C TRP A 367 15.82 -5.71 -4.01
N GLY A 368 15.48 -4.44 -4.29
CA GLY A 368 14.57 -4.07 -5.37
C GLY A 368 13.14 -4.61 -5.23
N GLY A 369 12.36 -4.48 -6.29
CA GLY A 369 10.97 -4.94 -6.32
C GLY A 369 10.11 -4.19 -5.29
N GLN A 370 9.40 -4.94 -4.43
CA GLN A 370 8.52 -4.41 -3.39
C GLN A 370 9.15 -4.37 -2.00
N TRP A 371 10.43 -4.73 -1.87
CA TRP A 371 11.12 -4.74 -0.58
C TRP A 371 11.39 -3.33 -0.07
N ARG A 372 11.24 -3.15 1.24
CA ARG A 372 11.56 -1.91 1.97
C ARG A 372 11.89 -2.21 3.44
N MET A 373 12.45 -1.25 4.16
CA MET A 373 12.48 -1.29 5.62
C MET A 373 11.04 -1.26 6.17
N PRO A 374 10.76 -1.93 7.30
CA PRO A 374 9.48 -1.82 7.98
C PRO A 374 9.27 -0.39 8.50
N THR A 375 8.03 0.05 8.65
CA THR A 375 7.74 1.29 9.38
C THR A 375 7.75 1.05 10.90
N HIS A 376 7.72 2.13 11.69
CA HIS A 376 7.58 2.02 13.13
C HIS A 376 6.28 1.29 13.54
N GLU A 377 5.16 1.59 12.87
CA GLU A 377 3.85 0.98 13.14
C GLU A 377 3.85 -0.53 12.88
N GLU A 378 4.51 -1.00 11.82
CA GLU A 378 4.62 -2.43 11.51
C GLU A 378 5.46 -3.18 12.53
N CYS A 379 6.51 -2.53 13.05
CA CYS A 379 7.31 -3.07 14.15
C CYS A 379 6.49 -3.17 15.45
N LEU A 380 5.67 -2.15 15.76
CA LEU A 380 4.76 -2.20 16.91
C LEU A 380 3.70 -3.29 16.75
N GLU A 381 3.17 -3.48 15.55
CA GLU A 381 2.23 -4.56 15.24
C GLU A 381 2.89 -5.94 15.43
N LEU A 382 4.10 -6.13 14.91
CA LEU A 382 4.87 -7.35 15.08
C LEU A 382 5.03 -7.68 16.58
N LEU A 383 5.47 -6.71 17.38
CA LEU A 383 5.69 -6.88 18.81
C LEU A 383 4.41 -7.10 19.62
N SER A 384 3.28 -6.52 19.20
CA SER A 384 2.00 -6.64 19.90
C SER A 384 1.22 -7.90 19.56
N ASN A 385 1.43 -8.47 18.36
CA ASN A 385 0.70 -9.64 17.89
C ASN A 385 1.50 -10.95 17.97
N CYS A 386 2.83 -10.87 18.13
CA CYS A 386 3.67 -12.06 18.28
C CYS A 386 3.99 -12.36 19.74
N THR A 387 4.16 -13.65 20.04
CA THR A 387 4.86 -14.09 21.25
C THR A 387 6.36 -14.19 20.96
N LYS A 388 7.21 -14.05 21.97
CA LYS A 388 8.67 -14.13 21.84
C LYS A 388 9.28 -15.11 22.83
N GLU A 389 10.26 -15.89 22.38
CA GLU A 389 11.10 -16.76 23.21
C GLU A 389 12.58 -16.58 22.85
N LYS A 390 13.48 -16.66 23.83
CA LYS A 390 14.93 -16.75 23.56
C LYS A 390 15.25 -18.13 22.99
N LYS A 391 16.09 -18.18 21.95
CA LYS A 391 16.49 -19.43 21.30
C LYS A 391 17.86 -19.33 20.67
N THR A 392 18.58 -20.43 20.66
CA THR A 392 19.81 -20.59 19.88
C THR A 392 19.47 -21.37 18.61
N ILE A 393 19.68 -20.77 17.44
CA ILE A 393 19.48 -21.42 16.13
C ILE A 393 20.81 -21.41 15.38
N LYS A 394 21.29 -22.58 14.94
CA LYS A 394 22.59 -22.75 14.27
C LYS A 394 23.78 -22.14 15.06
N GLY A 395 23.70 -22.15 16.39
CA GLY A 395 24.74 -21.59 17.26
C GLY A 395 24.70 -20.07 17.43
N ILE A 396 23.66 -19.40 16.92
CA ILE A 396 23.44 -17.97 17.09
C ILE A 396 22.26 -17.76 18.04
N ASP A 397 22.50 -16.99 19.10
CA ASP A 397 21.46 -16.62 20.07
C ASP A 397 20.59 -15.50 19.51
N GLY A 398 19.30 -15.54 19.86
CA GLY A 398 18.32 -14.63 19.32
C GLY A 398 16.94 -14.79 19.91
N TRP A 399 16.02 -14.03 19.37
CA TRP A 399 14.60 -14.02 19.71
C TRP A 399 13.81 -14.70 18.60
N LEU A 400 13.12 -15.79 18.94
CA LEU A 400 12.15 -16.41 18.06
C LEU A 400 10.77 -15.80 18.34
N LEU A 401 10.24 -15.08 17.36
CA LEU A 401 8.89 -14.55 17.38
C LEU A 401 7.94 -15.55 16.74
N THR A 402 6.79 -15.80 17.38
CA THR A 402 5.73 -16.66 16.85
C THR A 402 4.47 -15.82 16.64
N GLY A 403 4.05 -15.70 15.38
CA GLY A 403 2.87 -14.91 15.00
C GLY A 403 1.54 -15.61 15.26
N PRO A 404 0.40 -14.91 15.08
CA PRO A 404 -0.94 -15.45 15.34
C PRO A 404 -1.27 -16.74 14.57
N ASN A 405 -0.64 -16.96 13.41
CA ASN A 405 -0.84 -18.16 12.61
C ASN A 405 0.10 -19.33 12.99
N GLY A 406 0.92 -19.18 14.03
CA GLY A 406 1.87 -20.19 14.52
C GLY A 406 3.19 -20.29 13.75
N LYS A 407 3.38 -19.50 12.69
CA LYS A 407 4.68 -19.40 12.00
C LYS A 407 5.66 -18.55 12.81
N THR A 408 6.94 -18.79 12.59
CA THR A 408 8.00 -18.23 13.44
C THR A 408 9.06 -17.48 12.65
N LEU A 409 9.53 -16.35 13.17
CA LEU A 409 10.61 -15.54 12.62
C LEU A 409 11.70 -15.33 13.67
N PHE A 410 12.97 -15.53 13.28
CA PHE A 410 14.11 -15.42 14.18
C PHE A 410 14.90 -14.13 13.95
N PHE A 411 15.14 -13.40 15.04
CA PHE A 411 16.01 -12.23 15.08
C PHE A 411 17.27 -12.55 15.90
N PRO A 412 18.47 -12.51 15.30
CA PRO A 412 19.71 -12.73 16.06
C PRO A 412 19.97 -11.58 17.04
N ILE A 413 20.60 -11.87 18.17
CA ILE A 413 21.08 -10.84 19.10
C ILE A 413 22.10 -9.96 18.37
N THR A 414 21.90 -8.65 18.43
CA THR A 414 22.74 -7.63 17.82
C THR A 414 23.61 -6.89 18.84
N ASP A 415 23.27 -7.01 20.12
CA ASP A 415 24.03 -6.52 21.26
C ASP A 415 24.12 -7.62 22.31
N GLU A 416 25.30 -8.22 22.45
CA GLU A 416 25.55 -9.33 23.40
C GLU A 416 25.49 -8.89 24.86
N GLN A 417 25.77 -7.61 25.16
CA GLN A 417 25.82 -7.12 26.53
C GLN A 417 24.42 -7.03 27.13
N PHE A 418 23.45 -6.59 26.32
CA PHE A 418 22.07 -6.40 26.75
C PHE A 418 21.11 -7.46 26.20
N GLU A 419 21.62 -8.38 25.37
CA GLU A 419 20.86 -9.45 24.70
C GLU A 419 19.69 -8.90 23.85
N PHE A 420 19.93 -7.75 23.22
CA PHE A 420 18.95 -7.07 22.36
C PHE A 420 19.09 -7.53 20.91
N SER A 421 17.96 -7.62 20.22
CA SER A 421 17.92 -7.65 18.75
C SER A 421 17.32 -6.36 18.23
N SER A 422 18.12 -5.60 17.48
CA SER A 422 17.73 -4.29 16.96
C SER A 422 17.83 -4.25 15.43
N CYS A 423 16.84 -3.66 14.77
CA CYS A 423 16.83 -3.45 13.31
C CYS A 423 16.27 -2.06 12.97
N TRP A 424 16.75 -1.45 11.89
CA TRP A 424 16.19 -0.17 11.44
C TRP A 424 14.74 -0.29 10.98
N THR A 425 13.97 0.77 11.21
CA THR A 425 12.73 1.06 10.48
C THR A 425 12.96 2.19 9.49
N SER A 426 12.04 2.38 8.54
CA SER A 426 12.05 3.50 7.59
C SER A 426 11.64 4.83 8.23
N SER A 427 11.13 4.83 9.47
CA SER A 427 10.45 5.98 10.06
C SER A 427 11.42 6.84 10.88
N ILE A 428 11.32 8.15 10.74
CA ILE A 428 11.99 9.11 11.65
C ILE A 428 11.46 9.00 13.08
N SER A 429 12.21 9.53 14.07
CA SER A 429 11.67 9.73 15.42
C SER A 429 10.41 10.60 15.40
N PRO A 430 9.32 10.21 16.08
CA PRO A 430 8.12 11.04 16.20
C PRO A 430 8.33 12.24 17.13
N ASN A 431 9.43 12.29 17.89
CA ASN A 431 9.75 13.40 18.77
C ASN A 431 10.38 14.55 17.94
N PRO A 432 9.75 15.73 17.90
CA PRO A 432 10.24 16.85 17.10
C PRO A 432 11.57 17.43 17.59
N ASN A 433 12.03 17.05 18.79
CA ASN A 433 13.33 17.47 19.32
C ASN A 433 14.47 16.52 18.95
N ASP A 434 14.17 15.36 18.36
CA ASP A 434 15.14 14.32 18.02
C ASP A 434 15.50 14.40 16.53
N ASP A 435 16.12 15.51 16.13
CA ASP A 435 16.49 15.78 14.73
C ASP A 435 17.64 14.89 14.22
N ASP A 436 18.22 14.02 15.04
CA ASP A 436 19.28 13.09 14.67
C ASP A 436 18.89 11.61 14.85
N MET A 437 17.64 11.31 15.20
CA MET A 437 17.19 9.95 15.50
C MET A 437 16.20 9.39 14.49
N ALA A 438 16.20 8.07 14.33
CA ALA A 438 15.18 7.32 13.60
C ALA A 438 14.67 6.17 14.46
N CYS A 439 13.49 5.66 14.14
CA CYS A 439 12.91 4.54 14.84
C CYS A 439 13.68 3.24 14.54
N MET A 440 13.73 2.35 15.53
CA MET A 440 14.24 0.99 15.40
C MET A 440 13.27 -0.02 16.01
N LEU A 441 13.21 -1.21 15.42
CA LEU A 441 12.68 -2.39 16.09
C LEU A 441 13.68 -2.80 17.16
N ASN A 442 13.21 -3.01 18.39
CA ASN A 442 14.03 -3.50 19.48
C ASN A 442 13.33 -4.66 20.20
N ILE A 443 14.00 -5.81 20.30
CA ILE A 443 13.46 -7.02 20.93
C ILE A 443 14.37 -7.42 22.10
N TYR A 444 13.78 -7.45 23.30
CA TYR A 444 14.47 -7.76 24.55
C TYR A 444 13.54 -8.43 25.56
N ASP A 445 14.10 -8.87 26.69
CA ASP A 445 13.35 -9.52 27.77
C ASP A 445 12.51 -8.50 28.54
N THR A 446 11.19 -8.62 28.49
CA THR A 446 10.25 -7.71 29.17
C THR A 446 10.26 -7.84 30.69
N SER A 447 10.91 -8.88 31.25
CA SER A 447 11.13 -8.98 32.69
C SER A 447 12.20 -8.01 33.20
N ILE A 448 13.00 -7.44 32.28
CA ILE A 448 13.97 -6.39 32.59
C ILE A 448 13.25 -5.04 32.50
N ILE A 449 12.91 -4.48 33.67
CA ILE A 449 12.27 -3.17 33.78
C ILE A 449 13.36 -2.09 33.82
N TYR A 450 13.69 -1.53 32.66
CA TYR A 450 14.28 -0.19 32.58
C TYR A 450 13.16 0.85 32.56
N PRO A 451 13.38 2.09 33.05
CA PRO A 451 12.42 3.15 32.80
C PRO A 451 12.23 3.29 31.28
N LEU A 452 11.03 2.98 30.80
CA LEU A 452 10.65 3.11 29.39
C LEU A 452 10.85 4.56 28.97
N ASP A 453 11.97 4.84 28.30
CA ASP A 453 12.30 6.15 27.76
C ASP A 453 12.17 6.09 26.23
N TRP A 454 12.03 7.25 25.58
CA TRP A 454 11.98 7.34 24.11
C TRP A 454 13.21 6.69 23.44
N ALA A 455 14.32 6.59 24.16
CA ALA A 455 15.56 5.92 23.77
C ALA A 455 15.42 4.41 23.46
N ASP A 456 14.33 3.75 23.85
CA ASP A 456 14.18 2.29 23.65
C ASP A 456 13.75 1.90 22.23
N TYR A 457 13.17 2.84 21.46
CA TYR A 457 12.68 2.61 20.09
C TYR A 457 13.24 3.60 19.07
N THR A 458 14.15 4.49 19.45
CA THR A 458 14.86 5.37 18.53
C THR A 458 16.37 5.25 18.69
N TYR A 459 17.11 5.39 17.59
CA TYR A 459 18.56 5.35 17.59
C TYR A 459 19.11 6.45 16.72
N GLN A 460 20.34 6.86 17.03
CA GLN A 460 21.03 7.90 16.26
C GLN A 460 21.23 7.42 14.82
N ARG A 461 20.76 8.21 13.85
CA ARG A 461 20.82 7.89 12.42
C ARG A 461 22.24 7.71 11.91
N ASP A 462 23.22 8.27 12.62
CA ASP A 462 24.64 8.16 12.28
C ASP A 462 25.26 6.80 12.63
N LYS A 463 24.54 5.96 13.38
CA LYS A 463 24.95 4.60 13.75
C LYS A 463 24.47 3.59 12.71
N THR A 464 24.97 2.37 12.84
CA THR A 464 24.61 1.28 11.93
C THR A 464 23.84 0.17 12.64
N LEU A 465 22.72 -0.22 12.05
CA LEU A 465 21.91 -1.35 12.49
C LEU A 465 21.65 -2.29 11.32
N PRO A 466 21.39 -3.59 11.59
CA PRO A 466 20.85 -4.50 10.61
C PRO A 466 19.48 -4.02 10.10
N ILE A 467 19.09 -4.57 8.96
CA ILE A 467 17.77 -4.35 8.37
C ILE A 467 17.11 -5.71 8.19
N ARG A 468 15.85 -5.80 8.63
CA ARG A 468 14.97 -6.92 8.32
C ARG A 468 13.89 -6.42 7.34
N PRO A 469 14.05 -6.65 6.03
CA PRO A 469 13.12 -6.12 5.04
C PRO A 469 11.71 -6.66 5.20
N VAL A 470 10.75 -5.88 4.76
CA VAL A 470 9.36 -6.28 4.63
C VAL A 470 8.84 -6.00 3.23
N VAL A 471 7.77 -6.70 2.88
CA VAL A 471 6.94 -6.40 1.72
C VAL A 471 5.52 -6.28 2.25
N ASN A 472 4.82 -5.22 1.85
CA ASN A 472 3.38 -5.24 1.99
C ASN A 472 2.86 -6.27 1.02
N ARG A 473 1.95 -7.08 1.52
CA ARG A 473 0.96 -7.66 0.65
C ARG A 473 0.37 -6.48 -0.19
#